data_AF-A0A0D2M903-F1
#
_entry.id   AF-A0A0D2M903-F1
#
_cell.length_a   1.000
_cell.length_b   1.000
_cell.length_c   1.000
_cell.angle_alpha   90.00
_cell.angle_beta   90.00
_cell.angle_gamma   90.00
#
_symmetry.space_group_name_H-M   'P 1'
#
loop_
_entity.id
_entity.type
_entity.pdbx_description
1 polymer ?
#
loop_
_entity_poly.entity_id
_entity_poly.type
_entity_poly.pdbx_seq_one_letter_code
_entity_poly.pdbx_strand_id
1 'polypeptide(L)'
;MSNAHQEAIKQFLSLMETVDERMKSTFQNMHQGYPTEALVRFLKARDWNVQKAHKMLIDCLQWRIQNEIDNILAKPIIPTDLYRAVRDSQLVGLSGYSKEGLPVIAIGVGLSTYDKASVNYYVQSHIQMNEYRDRVVLPTATEKYGRHISTCLKVLDMTGLKLSALNQIKESIQKSESMEKKIFCSLLC
;
A
#
# COMPACT_ATOMS: atom_id res chain seq x y z
N MET A 1 -5.36 22.19 -12.21
CA MET A 1 -3.95 21.72 -12.13
C MET A 1 -3.08 22.82 -12.73
N SER A 2 -1.98 23.23 -12.10
CA SER A 2 -1.15 24.33 -12.62
C SER A 2 -0.31 23.87 -13.83
N ASN A 3 0.11 24.80 -14.69
CA ASN A 3 1.03 24.50 -15.79
C ASN A 3 2.32 23.83 -15.30
N ALA A 4 2.83 24.25 -14.13
CA ALA A 4 4.00 23.65 -13.52
C ALA A 4 3.79 22.17 -13.15
N HIS A 5 2.61 21.79 -12.66
CA HIS A 5 2.30 20.39 -12.34
C HIS A 5 2.17 19.52 -13.60
N GLN A 6 1.61 20.07 -14.68
CA GLN A 6 1.54 19.36 -15.97
C GLN A 6 2.94 19.11 -16.54
N GLU A 7 3.84 20.09 -16.43
CA GLU A 7 5.22 19.95 -16.89
C GLU A 7 5.98 18.90 -16.05
N ALA A 8 5.80 18.91 -14.72
CA ALA A 8 6.37 17.89 -13.84
C ALA A 8 5.91 16.47 -14.21
N ILE A 9 4.63 16.30 -14.56
CA ILE A 9 4.09 15.01 -15.01
C ILE A 9 4.74 14.58 -16.33
N LYS A 10 4.85 15.47 -17.32
CA LYS A 10 5.49 15.16 -18.62
C LYS A 10 6.95 14.77 -18.45
N GLN A 11 7.69 15.54 -17.65
CA GLN A 11 9.08 15.23 -17.35
C GLN A 11 9.21 13.86 -16.68
N PHE A 12 8.34 13.54 -15.73
CA PHE A 12 8.37 12.25 -15.05
C PHE A 12 7.99 11.08 -15.98
N LEU A 13 7.00 11.26 -16.87
CA LEU A 13 6.67 10.28 -17.90
C LEU A 13 7.86 9.98 -18.81
N SER A 14 8.57 11.01 -19.28
CA SER A 14 9.76 10.83 -20.12
C SER A 14 10.87 10.06 -19.39
N LEU A 15 11.07 10.30 -18.09
CA LEU A 15 12.02 9.51 -17.30
C LEU A 15 11.64 8.02 -17.27
N MET A 16 10.35 7.71 -17.15
CA MET A 16 9.86 6.33 -17.13
C MET A 16 10.02 5.57 -18.45
N GLU A 17 10.15 6.25 -19.59
CA GLU A 17 10.42 5.60 -20.88
C GLU A 17 11.80 4.93 -20.91
N THR A 18 12.76 5.50 -20.18
CA THR A 18 14.16 5.05 -20.13
C THR A 18 14.43 3.96 -19.10
N VAL A 19 13.44 3.63 -18.28
CA VAL A 19 13.53 2.60 -17.23
C VAL A 19 13.55 1.20 -17.85
N ASP A 20 14.22 0.24 -17.20
CA ASP A 20 14.33 -1.13 -17.72
C ASP A 20 12.98 -1.87 -17.77
N GLU A 21 12.90 -2.88 -18.64
CA GLU A 21 11.66 -3.63 -18.90
C GLU A 21 11.13 -4.40 -17.67
N ARG A 22 11.99 -4.83 -16.74
CA ARG A 22 11.53 -5.51 -15.52
C ARG A 22 10.83 -4.51 -14.59
N MET A 23 11.38 -3.31 -14.47
CA MET A 23 10.75 -2.22 -13.72
C MET A 23 9.47 -1.73 -14.39
N LYS A 24 9.41 -1.66 -15.73
CA LYS A 24 8.15 -1.33 -16.44
C LYS A 24 7.05 -2.37 -16.16
N SER A 25 7.39 -3.66 -16.19
CA SER A 25 6.46 -4.74 -15.88
C SER A 25 5.90 -4.63 -14.45
N THR A 26 6.76 -4.41 -13.44
CA THR A 26 6.26 -4.26 -12.07
C THR A 26 5.49 -2.94 -11.86
N PHE A 27 5.85 -1.86 -12.57
CA PHE A 27 5.08 -0.62 -12.56
C PHE A 27 3.68 -0.80 -13.15
N GLN A 28 3.53 -1.66 -14.17
CA GLN A 28 2.22 -2.01 -14.74
C GLN A 28 1.27 -2.59 -13.70
N ASN A 29 1.77 -3.45 -12.82
CA ASN A 29 1.00 -4.00 -11.70
C ASN A 29 0.54 -2.91 -10.71
N MET A 30 1.35 -1.86 -10.53
CA MET A 30 1.06 -0.76 -9.59
C MET A 30 0.07 0.26 -10.12
N HIS A 31 0.07 0.55 -11.43
CA HIS A 31 -0.72 1.64 -11.99
C HIS A 31 -2.06 1.22 -12.57
N GLN A 32 -2.24 -0.05 -12.96
CA GLN A 32 -3.55 -0.63 -13.28
C GLN A 32 -4.35 0.14 -14.34
N GLY A 33 -3.66 0.54 -15.41
CA GLY A 33 -4.25 1.37 -16.47
C GLY A 33 -4.25 2.89 -16.20
N TYR A 34 -3.82 3.33 -15.02
CA TYR A 34 -3.73 4.74 -14.62
C TYR A 34 -2.28 5.19 -14.33
N PRO A 35 -1.38 5.15 -15.34
CA PRO A 35 0.05 5.46 -15.15
C PRO A 35 0.28 6.89 -14.66
N THR A 36 -0.47 7.87 -15.19
CA THR A 36 -0.33 9.27 -14.79
C THR A 36 -0.71 9.49 -13.33
N GLU A 37 -1.83 8.92 -12.88
CA GLU A 37 -2.31 8.98 -11.51
C GLU A 37 -1.33 8.30 -10.56
N ALA A 38 -0.75 7.17 -10.99
CA ALA A 38 0.30 6.50 -10.23
C ALA A 38 1.52 7.41 -10.03
N LEU A 39 2.02 8.07 -11.09
CA LEU A 39 3.15 9.02 -10.99
C LEU A 39 2.81 10.24 -10.12
N VAL A 40 1.59 10.77 -10.22
CA VAL A 40 1.13 11.90 -9.41
C VAL A 40 1.18 11.58 -7.91
N ARG A 41 0.96 10.33 -7.49
CA ARG A 41 1.14 9.95 -6.08
C ARG A 41 2.57 10.17 -5.61
N PHE A 42 3.56 9.77 -6.41
CA PHE A 42 4.98 9.98 -6.10
C PHE A 42 5.39 11.46 -6.16
N LEU A 43 4.80 12.24 -7.08
CA LEU A 43 5.02 13.69 -7.12
C LEU A 43 4.48 14.37 -5.86
N LYS A 44 3.23 14.10 -5.48
CA LYS A 44 2.63 14.64 -4.25
C LYS A 44 3.44 14.27 -3.01
N ALA A 45 3.93 13.03 -2.95
CA ALA A 45 4.78 12.52 -1.89
C ALA A 45 6.12 13.25 -1.72
N ARG A 46 6.56 13.99 -2.74
CA ARG A 46 7.86 14.66 -2.79
C ARG A 46 7.72 16.12 -3.19
N ASP A 47 6.61 16.75 -2.80
CA ASP A 47 6.35 18.18 -3.02
C ASP A 47 6.52 18.60 -4.49
N TRP A 48 6.07 17.74 -5.41
CA TRP A 48 6.18 17.89 -6.86
C TRP A 48 7.63 17.96 -7.39
N ASN A 49 8.62 17.57 -6.59
CA ASN A 49 10.00 17.45 -7.05
C ASN A 49 10.17 16.16 -7.88
N VAL A 50 10.33 16.34 -9.20
CA VAL A 50 10.40 15.23 -10.17
C VAL A 50 11.56 14.28 -9.87
N GLN A 51 12.75 14.77 -9.55
CA GLN A 51 13.92 13.94 -9.32
C GLN A 51 13.79 13.09 -8.05
N LYS A 52 13.27 13.67 -6.96
CA LYS A 52 13.00 12.94 -5.71
C LYS A 52 11.86 11.93 -5.89
N ALA A 53 10.81 12.29 -6.64
CA ALA A 53 9.69 11.40 -6.95
C ALA A 53 10.13 10.21 -7.81
N HIS A 54 10.91 10.48 -8.86
CA HIS A 54 11.50 9.45 -9.72
C HIS A 54 12.41 8.52 -8.92
N LYS A 55 13.31 9.05 -8.10
CA LYS A 55 14.15 8.22 -7.23
C LYS A 55 13.31 7.32 -6.31
N MET A 56 12.27 7.87 -5.67
CA MET A 56 11.38 7.09 -4.81
C MET A 56 10.67 5.96 -5.58
N LEU A 57 10.23 6.22 -6.82
CA LEU A 57 9.62 5.20 -7.66
C LEU A 57 10.63 4.12 -8.06
N ILE A 58 11.83 4.48 -8.51
CA ILE A 58 12.87 3.49 -8.87
C ILE A 58 13.25 2.62 -7.67
N ASP A 59 13.47 3.22 -6.50
CA ASP A 59 13.79 2.48 -5.26
C ASP A 59 12.64 1.51 -4.90
N CYS A 60 11.38 1.92 -5.10
CA CYS A 60 10.20 1.08 -4.92
C CYS A 60 10.16 -0.10 -5.91
N LEU A 61 10.33 0.15 -7.21
CA LEU A 61 10.29 -0.89 -8.26
C LEU A 61 11.42 -1.91 -8.06
N GLN A 62 12.63 -1.45 -7.71
CA GLN A 62 13.76 -2.32 -7.38
C GLN A 62 13.44 -3.22 -6.19
N TRP A 63 12.87 -2.65 -5.11
CA TRP A 63 12.49 -3.44 -3.94
C TRP A 63 11.43 -4.49 -4.29
N ARG A 64 10.42 -4.12 -5.12
CA ARG A 64 9.39 -5.07 -5.57
C ARG A 64 9.98 -6.25 -6.32
N ILE A 65 10.93 -6.00 -7.22
CA ILE A 65 11.63 -7.04 -7.96
C ILE A 65 12.45 -7.92 -7.02
N GLN A 66 13.26 -7.33 -6.14
CA GLN A 66 14.14 -8.05 -5.22
C GLN A 66 13.38 -8.96 -4.24
N ASN A 67 12.18 -8.55 -3.84
CA ASN A 67 11.34 -9.29 -2.87
C ASN A 67 10.20 -10.07 -3.54
N GLU A 68 10.18 -10.13 -4.88
CA GLU A 68 9.18 -10.86 -5.67
C GLU A 68 7.74 -10.51 -5.29
N ILE A 69 7.47 -9.22 -5.09
CA ILE A 69 6.20 -8.72 -4.54
C ILE A 69 5.04 -8.97 -5.48
N ASP A 70 5.28 -8.93 -6.79
CA ASP A 70 4.25 -9.20 -7.80
C ASP A 70 3.66 -10.61 -7.68
N ASN A 71 4.38 -11.53 -7.02
CA ASN A 71 3.95 -12.91 -6.75
C ASN A 71 3.44 -13.13 -5.32
N ILE A 72 3.44 -12.10 -4.46
CA ILE A 72 3.18 -12.27 -3.01
C ILE A 72 1.77 -12.80 -2.71
N LEU A 73 0.78 -12.48 -3.56
CA LEU A 73 -0.59 -12.98 -3.41
C LEU A 73 -0.70 -14.49 -3.64
N ALA A 74 0.25 -15.08 -4.39
CA ALA A 74 0.33 -16.53 -4.60
C ALA A 74 1.17 -17.25 -3.53
N LYS A 75 1.83 -16.51 -2.63
CA LYS A 75 2.71 -17.05 -1.57
C LYS A 75 2.00 -17.06 -0.22
N PRO A 76 1.28 -18.15 0.16
CA PRO A 76 0.55 -18.18 1.43
C PRO A 76 1.50 -18.12 2.63
N ILE A 77 1.00 -17.66 3.78
CA ILE A 77 1.69 -17.80 5.06
C ILE A 77 1.57 -19.27 5.51
N ILE A 78 2.71 -19.94 5.64
CA ILE A 78 2.81 -21.37 6.00
C ILE A 78 3.62 -21.50 7.30
N PRO A 79 3.22 -22.39 8.23
CA PRO A 79 2.02 -23.25 8.20
C PRO A 79 0.71 -22.47 8.42
N THR A 80 -0.42 -23.10 8.10
CA THR A 80 -1.76 -22.50 8.21
C THR A 80 -2.07 -21.97 9.62
N ASP A 81 -1.52 -22.58 10.66
CA ASP A 81 -1.71 -22.09 12.03
C ASP A 81 -1.04 -20.73 12.27
N LEU A 82 0.06 -20.42 11.57
CA LEU A 82 0.64 -19.06 11.59
C LEU A 82 -0.26 -18.05 10.90
N TYR A 83 -0.91 -18.43 9.80
CA TYR A 83 -1.90 -17.56 9.16
C TYR A 83 -3.05 -17.23 10.11
N ARG A 84 -3.59 -18.23 10.81
CA ARG A 84 -4.64 -18.05 11.84
C ARG A 84 -4.13 -17.16 12.97
N ALA A 85 -2.94 -17.44 13.50
CA ALA A 85 -2.31 -16.65 14.54
C ALA A 85 -2.20 -15.16 14.17
N VAL A 86 -1.78 -14.85 12.93
CA VAL A 86 -1.73 -13.47 12.42
C VAL A 86 -3.14 -12.87 12.35
N ARG A 87 -4.12 -13.58 11.79
CA ARG A 87 -5.51 -13.08 11.68
C ARG A 87 -6.17 -12.83 13.04
N ASP A 88 -5.87 -13.66 14.04
CA ASP A 88 -6.45 -13.56 15.37
C ASP A 88 -5.80 -12.47 16.25
N SER A 89 -4.72 -11.83 15.77
CA SER A 89 -3.95 -10.83 16.53
C SER A 89 -3.71 -9.53 15.77
N GLN A 90 -3.91 -9.51 14.44
CA GLN A 90 -3.95 -8.33 13.60
C GLN A 90 -5.40 -8.18 13.08
N LEU A 91 -6.22 -7.47 13.85
CA LEU A 91 -7.64 -7.32 13.55
C LEU A 91 -7.84 -6.28 12.45
N VAL A 92 -7.97 -6.75 11.21
CA VAL A 92 -8.17 -5.89 10.04
C VAL A 92 -9.06 -6.55 8.99
N GLY A 93 -9.98 -5.79 8.42
CA GLY A 93 -10.91 -6.30 7.41
C GLY A 93 -11.50 -5.23 6.50
N LEU A 94 -11.88 -5.64 5.29
CA LEU A 94 -12.67 -4.84 4.37
C LEU A 94 -14.15 -4.93 4.78
N SER A 95 -14.76 -3.82 5.17
CA SER A 95 -16.10 -3.76 5.77
C SER A 95 -17.18 -3.20 4.83
N GLY A 96 -16.85 -2.99 3.55
CA GLY A 96 -17.77 -2.46 2.55
C GLY A 96 -17.24 -1.19 1.88
N TYR A 97 -18.14 -0.27 1.56
CA TYR A 97 -17.85 0.98 0.84
C TYR A 97 -18.50 2.17 1.53
N SER A 98 -17.85 3.33 1.48
CA SER A 98 -18.44 4.61 1.92
C SER A 98 -19.56 5.04 0.97
N LYS A 99 -20.27 6.12 1.31
CA LYS A 99 -21.31 6.71 0.44
C LYS A 99 -20.74 7.16 -0.91
N GLU A 100 -19.48 7.57 -0.93
CA GLU A 100 -18.75 7.99 -2.12
C GLU A 100 -18.18 6.80 -2.90
N GLY A 101 -18.32 5.57 -2.40
CA GLY A 101 -17.81 4.36 -3.04
C GLY A 101 -16.35 4.02 -2.70
N LEU A 102 -15.76 4.64 -1.67
CA LEU A 102 -14.41 4.30 -1.21
C LEU A 102 -14.45 3.00 -0.39
N PRO A 103 -13.60 2.00 -0.68
CA PRO A 103 -13.50 0.80 0.16
C PRO A 103 -13.16 1.17 1.61
N VAL A 104 -13.85 0.56 2.57
CA VAL A 104 -13.68 0.82 4.00
C VAL A 104 -12.87 -0.29 4.65
N ILE A 105 -11.68 0.03 5.14
CA ILE A 105 -10.81 -0.88 5.88
C ILE A 105 -10.96 -0.56 7.37
N ALA A 106 -11.55 -1.48 8.13
CA ALA A 106 -11.66 -1.36 9.58
C ALA A 106 -10.45 -2.04 10.24
N ILE A 107 -9.84 -1.36 11.21
CA ILE A 107 -8.67 -1.82 11.94
C ILE A 107 -8.97 -1.75 13.44
N GLY A 108 -9.02 -2.90 14.10
CA GLY A 108 -9.19 -3.02 15.54
C GLY A 108 -7.88 -2.78 16.29
N VAL A 109 -7.38 -1.54 16.26
CA VAL A 109 -6.07 -1.18 16.84
C VAL A 109 -6.02 -1.50 18.33
N GLY A 110 -7.06 -1.17 19.09
CA GLY A 110 -7.05 -1.35 20.54
C GLY A 110 -7.07 -2.80 21.02
N LEU A 111 -7.51 -3.73 20.16
CA LEU A 111 -7.60 -5.15 20.45
C LEU A 111 -6.57 -6.00 19.67
N SER A 112 -5.78 -5.40 18.78
CA SER A 112 -4.71 -6.09 18.05
C SER A 112 -3.47 -6.23 18.93
N THR A 113 -2.98 -7.45 19.10
CA THR A 113 -1.89 -7.78 20.03
C THR A 113 -0.54 -8.00 19.33
N TYR A 114 -0.54 -8.44 18.07
CA TYR A 114 0.68 -8.74 17.29
C TYR A 114 1.68 -9.70 17.97
N ASP A 115 1.24 -10.54 18.91
CA ASP A 115 2.10 -11.36 19.78
C ASP A 115 2.13 -12.85 19.39
N LYS A 116 1.30 -13.29 18.45
CA LYS A 116 1.14 -14.71 18.09
C LYS A 116 2.07 -15.21 16.96
N ALA A 117 2.86 -14.33 16.35
CA ALA A 117 3.76 -14.67 15.24
C ALA A 117 4.99 -13.75 15.23
N SER A 118 6.02 -14.12 14.46
CA SER A 118 7.15 -13.20 14.25
C SER A 118 6.72 -11.99 13.43
N VAL A 119 7.42 -10.86 13.64
CA VAL A 119 7.16 -9.60 12.92
C VAL A 119 7.12 -9.76 11.39
N ASN A 120 7.91 -10.69 10.85
CA ASN A 120 7.99 -10.94 9.40
C ASN A 120 6.65 -11.44 8.83
N TYR A 121 5.87 -12.21 9.59
CA TYR A 121 4.58 -12.70 9.11
C TYR A 121 3.50 -11.61 9.10
N TYR A 122 3.51 -10.70 10.09
CA TYR A 122 2.64 -9.52 10.04
C TYR A 122 3.01 -8.59 8.89
N VAL A 123 4.31 -8.41 8.66
CA VAL A 123 4.84 -7.68 7.50
C VAL A 123 4.37 -8.30 6.19
N GLN A 124 4.49 -9.62 6.03
CA GLN A 124 4.01 -10.34 4.85
C GLN A 124 2.50 -10.19 4.67
N SER A 125 1.72 -10.40 5.74
CA SER A 125 0.26 -10.22 5.75
C SER A 125 -0.13 -8.81 5.29
N HIS A 126 0.55 -7.78 5.82
CA HIS A 126 0.30 -6.39 5.47
C HIS A 126 0.61 -6.09 3.99
N ILE A 127 1.72 -6.62 3.46
CA ILE A 127 2.07 -6.52 2.04
C ILE A 127 0.99 -7.19 1.19
N GLN A 128 0.57 -8.42 1.55
CA GLN A 128 -0.48 -9.15 0.83
C GLN A 128 -1.80 -8.38 0.82
N MET A 129 -2.19 -7.79 1.94
CA MET A 129 -3.38 -6.98 2.04
C MET A 129 -3.31 -5.72 1.17
N ASN A 130 -2.17 -5.04 1.14
CA ASN A 130 -1.96 -3.87 0.29
C ASN A 130 -1.96 -4.24 -1.20
N GLU A 131 -1.31 -5.35 -1.59
CA GLU A 131 -1.33 -5.84 -2.98
C GLU A 131 -2.73 -6.28 -3.39
N TYR A 132 -3.49 -6.92 -2.50
CA TYR A 132 -4.88 -7.30 -2.79
C TYR A 132 -5.78 -6.07 -2.90
N ARG A 133 -5.61 -5.08 -2.00
CA ARG A 133 -6.32 -3.80 -2.08
C ARG A 133 -6.07 -3.15 -3.43
N ASP A 134 -4.80 -3.02 -3.80
CA ASP A 134 -4.44 -2.37 -5.04
C ASP A 134 -4.93 -3.20 -6.22
N ARG A 135 -4.58 -4.48 -6.36
CA ARG A 135 -4.84 -5.27 -7.58
C ARG A 135 -6.27 -5.75 -7.75
N VAL A 136 -7.07 -5.75 -6.69
CA VAL A 136 -8.43 -6.32 -6.72
C VAL A 136 -9.46 -5.32 -6.22
N VAL A 137 -9.29 -4.81 -5.00
CA VAL A 137 -10.34 -3.99 -4.36
C VAL A 137 -10.55 -2.65 -5.08
N LEU A 138 -9.47 -1.92 -5.39
CA LEU A 138 -9.55 -0.61 -6.04
C LEU A 138 -10.05 -0.69 -7.51
N PRO A 139 -9.58 -1.64 -8.34
CA PRO A 139 -10.16 -1.89 -9.67
C PRO A 139 -11.64 -2.26 -9.61
N THR A 140 -12.03 -3.16 -8.71
CA THR A 140 -13.44 -3.56 -8.54
C THR A 140 -14.30 -2.36 -8.13
N ALA A 141 -13.79 -1.50 -7.25
CA ALA A 141 -14.48 -0.26 -6.88
C ALA A 141 -14.58 0.70 -8.08
N THR A 142 -13.49 0.85 -8.83
CA THR A 142 -13.44 1.72 -10.02
C THR A 142 -14.50 1.31 -11.06
N GLU A 143 -14.59 0.01 -11.35
CA GLU A 143 -15.59 -0.54 -12.26
C GLU A 143 -17.01 -0.34 -11.71
N LYS A 144 -17.23 -0.73 -10.45
CA LYS A 144 -18.54 -0.66 -9.80
C LYS A 144 -19.13 0.76 -9.76
N TYR A 145 -18.30 1.77 -9.53
CA TYR A 145 -18.73 3.16 -9.39
C TYR A 145 -18.49 4.03 -10.64
N GLY A 146 -17.98 3.44 -11.73
CA GLY A 146 -17.80 4.11 -13.02
C GLY A 146 -16.82 5.29 -13.00
N ARG A 147 -15.90 5.34 -12.02
CA ARG A 147 -14.91 6.42 -11.86
C ARG A 147 -13.66 5.87 -11.20
N HIS A 148 -12.51 6.47 -11.48
CA HIS A 148 -11.25 6.04 -10.87
C HIS A 148 -11.29 6.17 -9.33
N ILE A 149 -11.11 5.04 -8.63
CA ILE A 149 -10.96 4.95 -7.18
C ILE A 149 -9.54 4.50 -6.89
N SER A 150 -8.74 5.37 -6.26
CA SER A 150 -7.33 5.10 -5.91
C SER A 150 -7.04 5.15 -4.42
N THR A 151 -8.07 5.37 -3.59
CA THR A 151 -7.94 5.54 -2.14
C THR A 151 -8.96 4.69 -1.39
N CYS A 152 -8.70 4.46 -0.11
CA CYS A 152 -9.60 3.77 0.81
C CYS A 152 -9.82 4.62 2.05
N LEU A 153 -10.94 4.38 2.74
CA LEU A 153 -11.20 4.95 4.05
C LEU A 153 -10.73 3.96 5.12
N LYS A 154 -9.87 4.39 6.04
CA LYS A 154 -9.42 3.58 7.18
C LYS A 154 -10.14 4.01 8.44
N VAL A 155 -10.85 3.09 9.09
CA VAL A 155 -11.46 3.30 10.41
C VAL A 155 -10.57 2.63 11.44
N LEU A 156 -10.02 3.41 12.37
CA LEU A 156 -9.19 2.92 13.45
C LEU A 156 -10.02 2.84 14.73
N ASP A 157 -10.36 1.62 15.12
CA ASP A 157 -11.03 1.36 16.40
C ASP A 157 -9.97 1.23 17.50
N MET A 158 -9.95 2.25 18.36
CA MET A 158 -9.02 2.36 19.49
C MET A 158 -9.62 1.75 20.77
N THR A 159 -10.80 1.15 20.72
CA THR A 159 -11.49 0.57 21.89
C THR A 159 -10.64 -0.54 22.50
N GLY A 160 -10.45 -0.50 23.83
CA GLY A 160 -9.62 -1.47 24.55
C GLY A 160 -8.11 -1.20 24.50
N LEU A 161 -7.66 -0.15 23.79
CA LEU A 161 -6.25 0.22 23.75
C LEU A 161 -5.74 0.61 25.13
N LYS A 162 -4.76 -0.14 25.63
CA LYS A 162 -4.05 0.16 26.88
C LYS A 162 -2.76 0.92 26.57
N LEU A 163 -2.46 1.98 27.34
CA LEU A 163 -1.21 2.73 27.17
C LEU A 163 0.04 1.84 27.31
N SER A 164 -0.03 0.78 28.13
CA SER A 164 1.05 -0.20 28.27
C SER A 164 1.31 -1.01 26.98
N ALA A 165 0.28 -1.22 26.16
CA ALA A 165 0.39 -1.93 24.88
C ALA A 165 0.92 -1.04 23.74
N LEU A 166 0.96 0.28 23.93
CA LEU A 166 1.43 1.22 22.91
C LEU A 166 2.87 0.95 22.48
N ASN A 167 3.76 0.49 23.38
CA ASN A 167 5.16 0.23 23.02
C ASN A 167 5.29 -0.97 22.05
N GLN A 168 4.52 -2.04 22.26
CA GLN A 168 4.51 -3.21 21.36
C GLN A 168 3.86 -2.90 20.02
N ILE A 169 2.74 -2.16 20.07
CA ILE A 169 2.05 -1.67 18.88
C ILE A 169 2.96 -0.73 18.09
N LYS A 170 3.71 0.14 18.77
CA LYS A 170 4.65 1.07 18.15
C LYS A 170 5.73 0.33 17.35
N GLU A 171 6.32 -0.75 17.85
CA GLU A 171 7.34 -1.48 17.09
C GLU A 171 6.79 -2.12 15.81
N SER A 172 5.58 -2.69 15.89
CA SER A 172 4.91 -3.32 14.75
C SER A 172 4.43 -2.28 13.72
N ILE A 173 3.76 -1.21 14.19
CA ILE A 173 3.30 -0.10 13.35
C ILE A 173 4.49 0.66 12.75
N GLN A 174 5.57 0.90 13.50
CA GLN A 174 6.72 1.66 13.00
C GLN A 174 7.49 0.87 11.93
N LYS A 175 7.56 -0.46 12.02
CA LYS A 175 8.11 -1.31 10.95
C LYS A 175 7.19 -1.34 9.73
N SER A 176 5.88 -1.48 9.89
CA SER A 176 4.94 -1.43 8.77
C SER A 176 4.95 -0.06 8.10
N GLU A 177 4.90 1.03 8.86
CA GLU A 177 4.96 2.41 8.34
C GLU A 177 6.31 2.73 7.69
N SER A 178 7.43 2.26 8.25
CA SER A 178 8.77 2.46 7.67
C SER A 178 8.88 1.74 6.33
N MET A 179 8.33 0.53 6.21
CA MET A 179 8.20 -0.14 4.92
C MET A 179 7.25 0.61 4.00
N GLU A 180 6.06 1.01 4.46
CA GLU A 180 5.08 1.71 3.63
C GLU A 180 5.63 3.04 3.10
N LYS A 181 6.28 3.85 3.93
CA LYS A 181 6.91 5.11 3.52
C LYS A 181 8.04 4.92 2.50
N LYS A 182 8.69 3.74 2.49
CA LYS A 182 9.76 3.40 1.54
C LYS A 182 9.24 2.74 0.26
N ILE A 183 8.14 1.99 0.34
CA ILE A 183 7.78 1.00 -0.68
C ILE A 183 6.36 1.21 -1.19
N PHE A 184 5.42 1.54 -0.30
CA PHE A 184 4.01 1.69 -0.63
C PHE A 184 3.62 3.16 -0.47
N CYS A 185 3.78 3.93 -1.54
CA CYS A 185 3.25 5.29 -1.64
C CYS A 185 1.72 5.36 -1.44
N SER A 186 1.04 4.22 -1.27
CA SER A 186 -0.38 4.09 -0.94
C SER A 186 -0.79 4.68 0.41
N LEU A 187 0.13 5.12 1.25
CA LEU A 187 -0.19 5.90 2.47
C LEU A 187 -0.18 7.42 2.27
N LEU A 188 0.21 7.93 1.10
CA LEU A 188 0.22 9.37 0.81
C LEU A 188 -1.09 9.85 0.16
N CYS A 189 -2.18 9.11 0.35
CA CYS A 189 -3.54 9.53 0.02
C CYS A 189 -4.48 9.22 1.18
#